data_AF-A0A7C5F075-F1
#
_entry.id   AF-A0A7C5F075-F1
#
_cell.length_a   1.000
_cell.length_b   1.000
_cell.length_c   1.000
_cell.angle_alpha   90.00
_cell.angle_beta   90.00
_cell.angle_gamma   90.00
#
_symmetry.space_group_name_H-M   'P 1'
#
loop_
_entity.id
_entity.type
_entity.pdbx_description
1 polymer ?
#
loop_
_entity_poly.entity_id
_entity_poly.type
_entity_poly.pdbx_seq_one_letter_code
_entity_poly.pdbx_strand_id
1 'polypeptide(L)'
;MPPFVPERLRALAYEPFIHTIRTSFDHAGGHQTQSHHGFVSTVVDSIGSVCSTGRYVYYSVDDLLAIVALESQHAGGIVIGEGLDTVEADVRTHLSNHHVLSYKVIWFEEQPLASYPKLSVVCTTTHDLSTVAGVWTGGDARLLSERGVSPDLARLDHMKQRLRQIRGLRIRWIMIR
;
A
#
# COMPACT_ATOMS: atom_id res chain seq x y z
N MET A 1 6.96 -15.57 4.04
CA MET A 1 8.21 -15.11 3.38
C MET A 1 9.20 -14.75 4.48
N PRO A 2 10.47 -15.21 4.43
CA PRO A 2 11.46 -14.82 5.44
C PRO A 2 11.81 -13.32 5.28
N PRO A 3 11.82 -12.54 6.38
CA PRO A 3 12.18 -11.12 6.32
C PRO A 3 13.69 -10.92 6.18
N PHE A 4 14.11 -9.72 5.77
CA PHE A 4 15.50 -9.31 5.97
C PHE A 4 15.84 -9.31 7.47
N VAL A 5 17.10 -9.60 7.80
CA VAL A 5 17.60 -9.46 9.18
C VAL A 5 18.18 -8.06 9.31
N PRO A 6 17.61 -7.14 10.13
CA PRO A 6 18.01 -5.74 10.14
C PRO A 6 19.52 -5.52 10.36
N GLU A 7 20.11 -6.26 11.30
CA GLU A 7 21.54 -6.16 11.63
C GLU A 7 22.43 -6.59 10.46
N ARG A 8 22.05 -7.65 9.74
CA ARG A 8 22.80 -8.12 8.56
C ARG A 8 22.63 -7.17 7.39
N LEU A 9 21.44 -6.59 7.25
CA LEU A 9 21.18 -5.61 6.20
C LEU A 9 22.07 -4.36 6.39
N ARG A 10 22.19 -3.86 7.62
CA ARG A 10 23.16 -2.80 7.97
C ARG A 10 24.61 -3.22 7.74
N ALA A 11 25.00 -4.41 8.17
CA ALA A 11 26.37 -4.91 8.00
C ALA A 11 26.79 -5.04 6.53
N LEU A 12 25.83 -5.27 5.64
CA LEU A 12 26.02 -5.31 4.18
C LEU A 12 25.78 -3.94 3.50
N ALA A 13 25.77 -2.84 4.26
CA ALA A 13 25.50 -1.49 3.76
C ALA A 13 24.21 -1.41 2.91
N TYR A 14 23.20 -2.20 3.28
CA TYR A 14 21.89 -2.29 2.61
C TYR A 14 21.92 -2.82 1.17
N GLU A 15 23.05 -3.35 0.67
CA GLU A 15 23.21 -3.77 -0.72
C GLU A 15 22.10 -4.70 -1.25
N PRO A 16 21.63 -5.72 -0.51
CA PRO A 16 20.52 -6.56 -0.98
C PRO A 16 19.21 -5.79 -1.19
N PHE A 17 18.94 -4.80 -0.34
CA PHE A 17 17.74 -3.97 -0.43
C PHE A 17 17.88 -2.95 -1.57
N ILE A 18 19.04 -2.29 -1.70
CA ILE A 18 19.36 -1.39 -2.82
C ILE A 18 19.16 -2.12 -4.15
N HIS A 19 19.73 -3.33 -4.28
CA HIS A 19 19.58 -4.15 -5.48
C HIS A 19 18.11 -4.48 -5.79
N THR A 20 17.32 -4.82 -4.77
CA THR A 20 15.87 -5.10 -4.93
C THR A 20 15.11 -3.89 -5.45
N ILE A 21 15.37 -2.71 -4.91
CA ILE A 21 14.70 -1.48 -5.36
C ILE A 21 15.15 -1.11 -6.77
N ARG A 22 16.46 -1.13 -7.04
CA ARG A 22 17.02 -0.77 -8.35
C ARG A 22 16.47 -1.65 -9.47
N THR A 23 16.47 -2.96 -9.26
CA THR A 23 15.93 -3.92 -10.24
C THR A 23 14.43 -3.74 -10.49
N SER A 24 13.68 -3.25 -9.51
CA SER A 24 12.26 -2.92 -9.72
C SER A 24 12.03 -1.76 -10.69
N PHE A 25 13.05 -0.94 -10.95
CA PHE A 25 13.00 0.18 -11.89
C PHE A 25 13.60 -0.14 -13.27
N ASP A 26 14.32 -1.25 -13.45
CA ASP A 26 15.03 -1.57 -14.71
C ASP A 26 14.11 -1.51 -15.94
N HIS A 27 12.84 -1.86 -15.78
CA HIS A 27 11.82 -1.89 -16.84
C HIS A 27 10.50 -1.22 -16.44
N ALA A 28 10.47 -0.42 -15.38
CA ALA A 28 9.26 0.22 -14.89
C ALA A 28 9.52 1.68 -14.48
N GLY A 29 8.59 2.57 -14.84
CA GLY A 29 8.62 3.98 -14.41
C GLY A 29 8.15 4.20 -12.97
N GLY A 30 7.84 3.14 -12.22
CA GLY A 30 7.38 3.28 -10.85
C GLY A 30 7.39 1.98 -10.04
N HIS A 31 7.50 2.14 -8.73
CA HIS A 31 7.53 1.06 -7.74
C HIS A 31 6.43 1.27 -6.70
N GLN A 32 5.57 0.26 -6.50
CA GLN A 32 4.59 0.27 -5.41
C GLN A 32 5.04 -0.66 -4.28
N THR A 33 5.34 -0.09 -3.12
CA THR A 33 5.74 -0.87 -1.93
C THR A 33 4.47 -1.42 -1.27
N GLN A 34 4.32 -2.75 -1.23
CA GLN A 34 3.10 -3.44 -0.79
C GLN A 34 2.73 -3.23 0.70
N SER A 35 3.66 -2.81 1.55
CA SER A 35 3.37 -2.49 2.95
C SER A 35 4.38 -1.49 3.50
N HIS A 36 3.90 -0.36 4.04
CA HIS A 36 4.75 0.55 4.80
C HIS A 36 5.30 -0.07 6.08
N HIS A 37 4.61 -1.04 6.68
CA HIS A 37 5.14 -1.79 7.81
C HIS A 37 6.43 -2.50 7.40
N GLY A 38 6.59 -2.92 6.15
CA GLY A 38 7.86 -3.46 5.65
C GLY A 38 9.09 -2.56 5.90
N PHE A 39 8.91 -1.24 6.01
CA PHE A 39 9.98 -0.29 6.34
C PHE A 39 10.12 0.00 7.84
N VAL A 40 9.04 -0.18 8.62
CA VAL A 40 8.98 0.11 10.06
C VAL A 40 9.20 -1.15 10.86
N SER A 41 8.34 -2.14 10.67
CA SER A 41 8.43 -3.43 11.30
C SER A 41 7.73 -4.56 10.53
N THR A 42 8.32 -5.75 10.53
CA THR A 42 7.64 -6.95 10.01
C THR A 42 7.22 -7.85 11.17
N VAL A 43 6.00 -8.37 11.12
CA VAL A 43 5.54 -9.42 12.05
C VAL A 43 6.17 -10.75 11.62
N VAL A 44 6.90 -11.37 12.54
CA VAL A 44 7.55 -12.67 12.32
C VAL A 44 6.98 -13.70 13.27
N ASP A 45 6.37 -14.73 12.68
CA ASP A 45 5.93 -15.94 13.38
C ASP A 45 7.03 -17.00 13.34
N SER A 46 7.03 -17.89 14.34
CA SER A 46 7.86 -19.10 14.26
C SER A 46 7.32 -20.03 13.17
N ILE A 47 8.19 -20.76 12.50
CA ILE A 47 7.77 -21.70 11.44
C ILE A 47 6.78 -22.72 12.05
N GLY A 48 5.54 -22.71 11.58
CA GLY A 48 4.47 -23.59 12.06
C GLY A 48 3.63 -23.06 13.24
N SER A 49 3.84 -21.83 13.71
CA SER A 49 2.99 -21.22 14.75
C SER A 49 1.75 -20.54 14.16
N VAL A 50 0.69 -20.44 14.96
CA VAL A 50 -0.50 -19.64 14.64
C VAL A 50 -0.10 -18.16 14.65
N CYS A 51 -0.60 -17.37 13.69
CA CYS A 51 -0.30 -15.94 13.48
C CYS A 51 -0.59 -14.99 14.66
N SER A 52 -1.12 -15.50 15.77
CA SER A 52 -1.39 -14.74 16.99
C SER A 52 -0.18 -14.55 17.90
N THR A 53 0.97 -15.17 17.58
CA THR A 53 2.18 -15.15 18.44
C THR A 53 3.37 -14.42 17.83
N GLY A 54 3.16 -13.73 16.71
CA GLY A 54 4.19 -13.03 15.97
C GLY A 54 4.85 -11.91 16.77
N ARG A 55 6.14 -11.69 16.52
CA ARG A 55 6.92 -10.59 17.09
C ARG A 55 7.23 -9.54 16.04
N TYR A 56 7.22 -8.27 16.44
CA TYR A 56 7.67 -7.18 15.58
C TYR A 56 9.19 -7.15 15.49
N VAL A 57 9.72 -7.16 14.26
CA VAL A 57 11.12 -6.91 13.95
C VAL A 57 11.22 -5.52 13.34
N TYR A 58 11.96 -4.60 13.98
CA TYR A 58 12.06 -3.21 13.56
C TYR A 58 13.25 -2.95 12.63
N TYR A 59 13.03 -2.09 11.63
CA TYR A 59 14.05 -1.64 10.69
C TYR A 59 14.41 -0.17 10.90
N SER A 60 15.51 0.27 10.28
CA SER A 60 15.85 1.70 10.20
C SER A 60 15.00 2.34 9.10
N VAL A 61 13.84 2.88 9.47
CA VAL A 61 12.87 3.49 8.53
C VAL A 61 13.54 4.55 7.68
N ASP A 62 14.30 5.45 8.32
CA ASP A 62 14.96 6.56 7.65
C ASP A 62 15.97 6.09 6.61
N ASP A 63 16.80 5.08 6.94
CA ASP A 63 17.77 4.54 5.98
C ASP A 63 17.06 3.90 4.78
N LEU A 64 16.02 3.10 5.03
CA LEU A 64 15.29 2.42 3.96
C LEU A 64 14.54 3.40 3.05
N LEU A 65 13.87 4.41 3.62
CA LEU A 65 13.18 5.44 2.84
C LEU A 65 14.17 6.33 2.08
N ALA A 66 15.32 6.65 2.67
CA ALA A 66 16.38 7.39 1.98
C ALA A 66 16.93 6.60 0.77
N ILE A 67 17.14 5.29 0.91
CA ILE A 67 17.55 4.42 -0.20
C ILE A 67 16.50 4.38 -1.30
N VAL A 68 15.22 4.17 -0.94
CA VAL A 68 14.12 4.15 -1.91
C VAL A 68 14.03 5.47 -2.67
N ALA A 69 14.13 6.60 -1.96
CA ALA A 69 14.12 7.91 -2.57
C ALA A 69 15.33 8.10 -3.51
N LEU A 70 16.53 7.69 -3.09
CA LEU A 70 17.74 7.81 -3.91
C LEU A 70 17.64 6.99 -5.20
N GLU A 71 17.24 5.72 -5.11
CA GLU A 71 17.13 4.85 -6.27
C GLU A 71 15.97 5.28 -7.20
N SER A 72 14.87 5.78 -6.65
CA SER A 72 13.78 6.41 -7.41
C SER A 72 14.27 7.63 -8.19
N GLN A 73 15.06 8.52 -7.57
CA GLN A 73 15.65 9.68 -8.23
C GLN A 73 16.64 9.27 -9.33
N HIS A 74 17.49 8.26 -9.07
CA HIS A 74 18.41 7.73 -10.08
C HIS A 74 17.69 7.15 -11.30
N ALA A 75 16.58 6.45 -11.08
CA ALA A 75 15.77 5.88 -12.15
C ALA A 75 14.81 6.89 -12.82
N GLY A 76 14.62 8.08 -12.24
CA GLY A 76 13.55 8.99 -12.64
C GLY A 76 12.14 8.41 -12.45
N GLY A 77 12.01 7.38 -11.59
CA GLY A 77 10.77 6.63 -11.37
C GLY A 77 9.99 7.13 -10.15
N ILE A 78 8.69 6.86 -10.11
CA ILE A 78 7.83 7.22 -8.98
C ILE A 78 7.75 6.10 -7.93
N VAL A 79 7.57 6.46 -6.66
CA VAL A 79 7.33 5.47 -5.58
C VAL A 79 5.96 5.70 -4.98
N ILE A 80 5.18 4.62 -4.89
CA ILE A 80 3.87 4.61 -4.25
C ILE A 80 3.96 3.75 -3.01
N GLY A 81 3.65 4.33 -1.86
CA GLY A 81 3.55 3.63 -0.60
C GLY A 81 2.15 3.05 -0.39
N GLU A 82 2.00 1.73 -0.33
CA GLU A 82 0.72 1.06 -0.02
C GLU A 82 0.49 0.99 1.50
N GLY A 83 -0.51 1.74 1.97
CA GLY A 83 -0.75 2.01 3.39
C GLY A 83 -2.20 2.10 3.76
N LEU A 84 -2.89 0.98 3.57
CA LEU A 84 -4.25 0.81 4.02
C LEU A 84 -4.22 0.69 5.56
N ASP A 85 -4.53 1.81 6.20
CA ASP A 85 -5.28 1.92 7.46
C ASP A 85 -4.62 1.77 8.84
N THR A 86 -3.30 1.68 9.01
CA THR A 86 -2.73 1.85 10.38
C THR A 86 -1.26 2.24 10.37
N VAL A 87 -0.99 3.49 10.02
CA VAL A 87 0.37 4.03 10.09
C VAL A 87 0.39 5.23 11.01
N GLU A 88 1.33 5.25 11.96
CA GLU A 88 1.57 6.38 12.85
C GLU A 88 1.77 7.67 12.04
N ALA A 89 1.31 8.80 12.59
CA ALA A 89 1.34 10.09 11.91
C ALA A 89 2.77 10.47 11.44
N ASP A 90 3.77 10.06 12.20
CA ASP A 90 5.18 10.33 11.91
C ASP A 90 5.60 9.70 10.58
N VAL A 91 5.24 8.44 10.32
CA VAL A 91 5.61 7.75 9.08
C VAL A 91 5.02 8.43 7.84
N ARG A 92 3.80 8.98 7.92
CA ARG A 92 3.22 9.76 6.81
C ARG A 92 4.06 11.00 6.48
N THR A 93 4.58 11.64 7.53
CA THR A 93 5.49 12.79 7.39
C THR A 93 6.79 12.36 6.72
N HIS A 94 7.39 11.25 7.18
CA HIS A 94 8.61 10.69 6.56
C HIS A 94 8.40 10.38 5.07
N LEU A 95 7.33 9.68 4.70
CA LEU A 95 7.02 9.39 3.30
C LEU A 95 6.88 10.66 2.45
N SER A 96 6.20 11.68 2.97
CA SER A 96 6.05 12.95 2.25
C SER A 96 7.38 13.68 2.05
N ASN A 97 8.26 13.66 3.07
CA ASN A 97 9.59 14.26 2.99
C ASN A 97 10.48 13.57 1.94
N HIS A 98 10.25 12.29 1.70
CA HIS A 98 10.96 11.47 0.71
C HIS A 98 10.23 11.39 -0.66
N HIS A 99 9.21 12.22 -0.89
CA HIS A 99 8.42 12.26 -2.14
C HIS A 99 7.75 10.91 -2.50
N VAL A 100 7.47 10.07 -1.52
CA VAL A 100 6.71 8.84 -1.71
C VAL A 100 5.21 9.18 -1.77
N LEU A 101 4.54 8.75 -2.84
CA LEU A 101 3.11 8.99 -3.03
C LEU A 101 2.32 8.10 -2.06
N SER A 102 1.38 8.70 -1.33
CA SER A 102 0.44 7.94 -0.51
C SER A 102 -0.57 7.18 -1.37
N TYR A 103 -0.95 5.97 -0.97
CA TYR A 103 -1.98 5.19 -1.66
C TYR A 103 -3.33 5.28 -0.91
N LYS A 104 -4.38 5.67 -1.63
CA LYS A 104 -5.68 6.02 -1.07
C LYS A 104 -6.81 5.22 -1.75
N VAL A 105 -7.39 4.28 -1.02
CA VAL A 105 -8.58 3.54 -1.47
C VAL A 105 -9.82 4.24 -0.93
N ILE A 106 -10.68 4.74 -1.83
CA ILE A 106 -11.84 5.56 -1.46
C ILE A 106 -12.81 4.93 -0.46
N TRP A 107 -12.77 3.60 -0.31
CA TRP A 107 -13.60 2.83 0.62
C TRP A 107 -13.25 3.07 2.08
N PHE A 108 -11.99 3.39 2.38
CA PHE A 108 -11.48 3.53 3.76
C PHE A 108 -11.28 4.99 4.17
N GLU A 109 -11.36 5.88 3.19
CA GLU A 109 -11.18 7.30 3.44
C GLU A 109 -12.51 7.93 3.89
N GLU A 110 -12.50 8.61 5.03
CA GLU A 110 -13.67 9.33 5.55
C GLU A 110 -13.79 10.73 4.94
N GLN A 111 -12.65 11.32 4.61
CA GLN A 111 -12.56 12.70 4.15
C GLN A 111 -13.00 12.85 2.68
N PRO A 112 -13.42 14.05 2.24
CA PRO A 112 -13.73 14.31 0.84
C PRO A 112 -12.46 14.30 -0.03
N LEU A 113 -12.59 13.92 -1.30
CA LEU A 113 -11.46 13.86 -2.24
C LEU A 113 -10.66 15.16 -2.34
N ALA A 114 -11.32 16.32 -2.18
CA ALA A 114 -10.69 17.63 -2.23
C ALA A 114 -9.67 17.89 -1.11
N SER A 115 -9.72 17.12 -0.01
CA SER A 115 -8.78 17.25 1.11
C SER A 115 -7.65 16.24 1.05
N TYR A 116 -7.57 15.40 0.01
CA TYR A 116 -6.52 14.40 -0.09
C TYR A 116 -5.17 15.07 -0.38
N PRO A 117 -4.05 14.53 0.14
CA PRO A 117 -2.72 15.04 -0.15
C PRO A 117 -2.46 15.08 -1.66
N LYS A 118 -1.78 16.13 -2.13
CA LYS A 118 -1.41 16.25 -3.56
C LYS A 118 -0.50 15.10 -4.02
N LEU A 119 0.38 14.63 -3.16
CA LEU A 119 1.22 13.44 -3.39
C LEU A 119 0.45 12.18 -3.00
N SER A 120 -0.59 11.86 -3.77
CA SER A 120 -1.36 10.64 -3.59
C SER A 120 -1.78 10.01 -4.91
N VAL A 121 -1.84 8.68 -4.90
CA VAL A 121 -2.55 7.87 -5.89
C VAL A 121 -3.86 7.43 -5.26
N VAL A 122 -4.96 7.78 -5.90
CA VAL A 122 -6.30 7.44 -5.44
C VAL A 122 -6.90 6.40 -6.36
N CYS A 123 -7.36 5.29 -5.79
CA CYS A 123 -8.02 4.23 -6.55
C CYS A 123 -9.42 3.96 -6.00
N THR A 124 -10.30 3.49 -6.87
CA THR A 124 -11.63 3.08 -6.47
C THR A 124 -11.60 1.77 -5.71
N THR A 125 -10.77 0.82 -6.12
CA THR A 125 -10.63 -0.49 -5.47
C THR A 125 -9.22 -1.05 -5.73
N THR A 126 -8.86 -2.15 -5.07
CA THR A 126 -7.60 -2.88 -5.28
C THR A 126 -7.88 -4.31 -5.74
N HIS A 127 -6.82 -5.06 -6.03
CA HIS A 127 -6.93 -6.47 -6.39
C HIS A 127 -7.43 -7.35 -5.22
N ASP A 128 -7.27 -6.89 -3.97
CA ASP A 128 -7.75 -7.57 -2.76
C ASP A 128 -9.20 -7.25 -2.40
N LEU A 129 -9.81 -6.30 -3.10
CA LEU A 129 -11.11 -5.75 -2.74
C LEU A 129 -12.14 -6.01 -3.83
N SER A 130 -13.40 -5.98 -3.39
CA SER A 130 -14.54 -6.12 -4.31
C SER A 130 -14.48 -5.08 -5.43
N THR A 131 -14.85 -5.52 -6.63
CA THR A 131 -14.93 -4.65 -7.80
C THR A 131 -16.06 -3.63 -7.62
N VAL A 132 -15.96 -2.48 -8.28
CA VAL A 132 -17.03 -1.46 -8.23
C VAL A 132 -18.38 -2.04 -8.71
N ALA A 133 -18.36 -2.81 -9.79
CA ALA A 133 -19.56 -3.47 -10.31
C ALA A 133 -20.11 -4.54 -9.35
N GLY A 134 -19.22 -5.33 -8.75
CA GLY A 134 -19.56 -6.34 -7.75
C GLY A 134 -20.21 -5.75 -6.51
N VAL A 135 -19.66 -4.65 -5.98
CA VAL A 135 -20.27 -3.87 -4.89
C VAL A 135 -21.63 -3.33 -5.30
N TRP A 136 -21.74 -2.71 -6.48
CA TRP A 136 -22.98 -2.06 -6.92
C TRP A 136 -24.13 -3.05 -7.12
N THR A 137 -23.84 -4.20 -7.71
CA THR A 137 -24.83 -5.24 -8.04
C THR A 137 -25.05 -6.25 -6.91
N GLY A 138 -24.16 -6.31 -5.92
CA GLY A 138 -24.09 -7.40 -4.94
C GLY A 138 -23.46 -8.69 -5.49
N GLY A 139 -22.86 -8.64 -6.68
CA GLY A 139 -22.22 -9.78 -7.33
C GLY A 139 -21.12 -10.42 -6.50
N ASP A 140 -20.23 -9.61 -5.91
CA ASP A 140 -19.11 -10.12 -5.11
C ASP A 140 -19.60 -10.75 -3.80
N ALA A 141 -20.65 -10.19 -3.18
CA ALA A 141 -21.27 -10.75 -1.98
C ALA A 141 -21.83 -12.16 -2.22
N ARG A 142 -22.53 -12.30 -3.35
CA ARG A 142 -23.09 -13.58 -3.80
C ARG A 142 -21.98 -14.57 -4.12
N LEU A 143 -20.94 -14.14 -4.84
CA LEU A 143 -19.79 -15.01 -5.16
C LEU A 143 -19.09 -15.51 -3.90
N LEU A 144 -18.88 -14.65 -2.90
CA LEU A 144 -18.32 -15.07 -1.60
C LEU A 144 -19.21 -16.13 -0.94
N SER A 145 -20.53 -15.89 -0.90
CA SER A 145 -21.49 -16.83 -0.31
C SER A 145 -21.50 -18.18 -1.04
N GLU A 146 -21.48 -18.17 -2.38
CA GLU A 146 -21.38 -19.38 -3.22
C GLU A 146 -20.08 -20.17 -2.97
N ARG A 147 -19.02 -19.49 -2.53
CA ARG A 147 -17.74 -20.10 -2.13
C ARG A 147 -17.66 -20.45 -0.64
N GLY A 148 -18.76 -20.31 0.10
CA GLY A 148 -18.83 -20.61 1.53
C GLY A 148 -18.17 -19.55 2.43
N VAL A 149 -17.89 -18.37 1.90
CA VAL A 149 -17.36 -17.23 2.65
C VAL A 149 -18.51 -16.28 2.99
N SER A 150 -18.73 -16.02 4.28
CA SER A 150 -19.74 -15.06 4.72
C SER A 150 -19.33 -13.64 4.32
N PRO A 151 -20.09 -12.94 3.45
CA PRO A 151 -19.75 -11.59 3.05
C PRO A 151 -20.03 -10.60 4.19
N ASP A 152 -19.14 -9.63 4.37
CA ASP A 152 -19.40 -8.49 5.25
C ASP A 152 -20.35 -7.50 4.55
N LEU A 153 -21.64 -7.70 4.78
CA LEU A 153 -22.69 -6.87 4.16
C LEU A 153 -22.63 -5.42 4.62
N ALA A 154 -22.22 -5.15 5.86
CA ALA A 154 -22.11 -3.79 6.38
C ALA A 154 -21.00 -3.02 5.65
N ARG A 155 -19.85 -3.66 5.45
CA ARG A 155 -18.75 -3.09 4.64
C ARG A 155 -19.17 -2.84 3.20
N LEU A 156 -19.88 -3.79 2.58
CA LEU A 156 -20.35 -3.63 1.19
C LEU A 156 -21.37 -2.48 1.05
N ASP A 157 -22.27 -2.32 2.01
CA ASP A 157 -23.22 -1.21 2.01
C ASP A 157 -22.52 0.15 2.26
N HIS A 158 -21.49 0.18 3.10
CA HIS A 158 -20.62 1.35 3.24
C HIS A 158 -19.93 1.71 1.91
N MET A 159 -19.35 0.73 1.22
CA MET A 159 -18.73 0.94 -0.10
C MET A 159 -19.74 1.47 -1.13
N LYS A 160 -20.97 0.94 -1.15
CA LYS A 160 -22.06 1.47 -2.00
C LYS A 160 -22.40 2.93 -1.63
N GLN A 161 -22.40 3.30 -0.36
CA GLN A 161 -22.64 4.67 0.07
C GLN A 161 -21.52 5.60 -0.40
N ARG A 162 -20.24 5.19 -0.27
CA ARG A 162 -19.09 5.94 -0.80
C ARG A 162 -19.18 6.15 -2.31
N LEU A 163 -19.57 5.11 -3.08
CA LEU A 163 -19.81 5.24 -4.53
C LEU A 163 -20.83 6.31 -4.89
N ARG A 164 -21.89 6.47 -4.08
CA ARG A 164 -22.91 7.50 -4.31
C ARG A 164 -22.37 8.91 -4.06
N GLN A 165 -21.41 9.07 -3.15
CA GLN A 165 -20.82 10.36 -2.79
C GLN A 165 -19.82 10.87 -3.84
N ILE A 166 -19.16 9.97 -4.57
CA ILE A 166 -18.15 10.33 -5.59
C ILE A 166 -18.72 10.45 -7.02
N ARG A 167 -20.05 10.57 -7.16
CA ARG A 167 -20.71 10.76 -8.46
C ARG A 167 -20.26 12.08 -9.10
N GLY A 168 -19.97 12.05 -10.40
CA GLY A 168 -19.63 13.25 -11.18
C GLY A 168 -18.13 13.53 -11.34
N LEU A 169 -17.25 12.63 -10.92
CA LEU A 169 -15.81 12.75 -11.19
C LEU A 169 -15.51 12.62 -12.70
N ARG A 170 -14.77 13.59 -13.24
CA ARG A 170 -14.16 13.47 -14.58
C ARG A 170 -12.85 12.71 -14.46
N ILE A 171 -12.78 11.53 -15.06
CA ILE A 171 -11.54 10.76 -15.19
C ILE A 171 -10.65 11.47 -16.22
N ARG A 172 -9.42 11.80 -15.83
CA ARG A 172 -8.35 12.21 -16.74
C ARG A 172 -7.29 11.12 -16.74
N TRP A 173 -7.00 10.59 -17.92
CA TRP A 173 -5.89 9.67 -18.12
C TRP A 173 -4.58 10.45 -18.09
N ILE A 174 -3.69 10.09 -17.17
CA ILE A 174 -2.30 10.56 -17.16
C ILE A 174 -1.48 9.38 -17.66
N MET A 175 -0.96 9.46 -18.89
CA MET A 175 0.09 8.53 -19.32
C MET A 175 1.40 9.02 -18.71
N ILE A 176 1.97 8.19 -17.83
CA ILE A 176 3.36 8.34 -17.40
C ILE A 176 4.19 7.82 -18.59
N ARG A 177 4.92 8.73 -19.24
CA ARG A 177 5.84 8.39 -20.34
C ARG A 177 7.22 8.11 -19.80
#